data_AF-A0A6L7KLZ8-F1
#
_entry.id   AF-A0A6L7KLZ8-F1
#
_cell.length_a   1.000
_cell.length_b   1.000
_cell.length_c   1.000
_cell.angle_alpha   90.00
_cell.angle_beta   90.00
_cell.angle_gamma   90.00
#
_symmetry.space_group_name_H-M   'P 1'
#
loop_
_entity.id
_entity.type
_entity.pdbx_description
1 polymer ?
#
loop_
_entity_poly.entity_id
_entity_poly.type
_entity_poly.pdbx_seq_one_letter_code
_entity_poly.pdbx_strand_id
1 'polypeptide(L)'
;MVERRGAGLWLVHLGLIVGIAFIFFPIWLAFVASTVEQQEIVRPPMPLLPGDQFFSNYARALTSGVNAPVSTMLLNSAIMAIGISLGKIAISLLSAFAIVYFRFPG
;
A
#
# COMPACT_ATOMS: atom_id res chain seq x y z
N MET A 1 6.69 22.47 -29.19
CA MET A 1 7.79 21.66 -28.62
C MET A 1 7.48 20.19 -28.86
N VAL A 2 7.92 19.64 -30.00
CA VAL A 2 7.88 18.19 -30.26
C VAL A 2 9.34 17.81 -30.48
N GLU A 3 10.07 17.62 -29.38
CA GLU A 3 11.47 17.21 -29.45
C GLU A 3 11.57 15.74 -29.84
N ARG A 4 12.55 15.45 -30.69
CA ARG A 4 12.79 14.16 -31.34
C ARG A 4 12.77 13.02 -30.32
N ARG A 5 11.69 12.23 -30.35
CA ARG A 5 11.44 11.05 -29.53
C ARG A 5 12.36 9.89 -29.98
N GLY A 6 13.65 9.99 -29.65
CA GLY A 6 14.67 8.96 -29.93
C GLY A 6 14.84 7.93 -28.79
N ALA A 7 16.00 7.28 -28.75
CA ALA A 7 16.40 6.26 -27.76
C ALA A 7 16.26 6.70 -26.28
N GLY A 8 16.24 8.02 -26.02
CA GLY A 8 15.99 8.56 -24.67
C GLY A 8 14.64 8.15 -24.08
N LEU A 9 13.58 8.01 -24.89
CA LEU A 9 12.30 7.50 -24.37
C LEU A 9 12.39 6.04 -23.95
N TRP A 10 13.04 5.21 -24.74
CA TRP A 10 13.23 3.80 -24.43
C TRP A 10 14.07 3.61 -23.17
N LEU A 11 15.12 4.42 -23.00
CA LEU A 11 15.94 4.43 -21.77
C LEU A 11 15.13 4.84 -20.55
N VAL A 12 14.25 5.85 -20.66
CA VAL A 12 13.36 6.25 -19.57
C VAL A 12 12.39 5.13 -19.21
N HIS A 13 11.76 4.48 -20.19
CA HIS A 13 10.84 3.37 -19.91
C HIS A 13 11.56 2.17 -19.28
N LEU A 14 12.75 1.83 -19.78
CA LEU A 14 13.57 0.77 -19.21
C LEU A 14 13.93 1.09 -17.75
N GLY A 15 14.35 2.33 -17.47
CA GLY A 15 14.65 2.78 -16.12
C GLY A 15 13.42 2.70 -15.18
N LEU A 16 12.25 3.12 -15.65
CA LEU A 16 11.00 3.01 -14.90
C LEU A 16 10.62 1.54 -14.63
N ILE A 17 10.75 0.65 -15.61
CA ILE A 17 10.45 -0.77 -15.46
C ILE A 17 11.38 -1.41 -14.42
N VAL A 18 12.69 -1.14 -14.50
CA VAL A 18 13.67 -1.64 -13.53
C VAL A 18 13.38 -1.10 -12.13
N GLY A 19 13.06 0.20 -12.02
CA GLY A 19 12.68 0.82 -10.75
C GLY A 19 11.43 0.17 -10.13
N ILE A 20 10.38 -0.03 -10.94
CA ILE A 20 9.16 -0.72 -10.50
C ILE A 20 9.46 -2.15 -10.09
N ALA A 21 10.25 -2.90 -10.87
CA ALA A 21 10.59 -4.28 -10.54
C ALA A 21 11.29 -4.38 -9.17
N PHE A 22 12.21 -3.46 -8.87
CA PHE A 22 12.92 -3.45 -7.58
C PHE A 22 12.01 -3.10 -6.40
N ILE A 23 11.14 -2.10 -6.56
CA ILE A 23 10.19 -1.67 -5.51
C ILE A 23 9.07 -2.71 -5.31
N PHE A 24 8.62 -3.35 -6.39
CA PHE A 24 7.52 -4.30 -6.38
C PHE A 24 7.94 -5.69 -5.91
N PHE A 25 9.19 -6.10 -6.14
CA PHE A 25 9.69 -7.41 -5.73
C PHE A 25 9.39 -7.80 -4.26
N PRO A 26 9.64 -6.96 -3.24
CA PRO A 26 9.26 -7.31 -1.86
C PRO A 26 7.75 -7.45 -1.66
N ILE A 27 6.93 -6.69 -2.39
CA ILE A 27 5.47 -6.81 -2.36
C ILE A 27 5.04 -8.14 -2.97
N TRP A 28 5.66 -8.55 -4.08
CA TRP A 28 5.44 -9.85 -4.69
C TRP A 28 5.78 -11.00 -3.74
N LEU A 29 6.91 -10.92 -3.03
CA LEU A 29 7.27 -11.94 -2.04
C LEU A 29 6.27 -12.00 -0.88
N ALA A 30 5.81 -10.85 -0.38
CA ALA A 30 4.78 -10.82 0.67
C ALA A 30 3.45 -11.42 0.20
N PHE A 31 3.10 -11.21 -1.07
CA PHE A 31 1.93 -11.83 -1.69
C PHE A 31 2.10 -13.35 -1.83
N VAL A 32 3.24 -13.82 -2.34
CA VAL A 32 3.50 -15.27 -2.43
C VAL A 32 3.49 -15.90 -1.04
N ALA A 33 4.11 -15.26 -0.05
CA ALA A 33 4.09 -15.71 1.34
C ALA A 33 2.67 -15.82 1.93
N SER A 34 1.70 -15.02 1.47
CA SER A 34 0.30 -15.13 1.92
C SER A 34 -0.43 -16.33 1.30
N THR A 35 0.11 -16.92 0.24
CA THR A 35 -0.54 -18.01 -0.54
C THR A 35 0.00 -19.41 -0.22
N VAL A 36 1.11 -19.51 0.52
CA VAL A 36 1.81 -20.77 0.83
C VAL A 36 1.59 -21.20 2.28
N GLU A 37 1.96 -22.43 2.63
CA GLU A 37 1.87 -22.91 4.01
C GLU A 37 2.95 -22.27 4.89
N GLN A 38 2.64 -22.01 6.16
CA GLN A 38 3.59 -21.44 7.12
C GLN A 38 4.89 -22.26 7.25
N GLN A 39 4.82 -23.58 7.07
CA GLN A 39 5.99 -24.46 7.10
C GLN A 39 6.93 -24.23 5.91
N GLU A 40 6.39 -23.85 4.74
CA GLU A 40 7.16 -23.54 3.53
C GLU A 40 7.84 -22.17 3.59
N ILE A 41 7.29 -21.24 4.38
CA ILE A 41 7.90 -19.92 4.62
C ILE A 41 9.18 -20.06 5.47
N VAL A 42 9.17 -20.94 6.45
CA VAL A 42 10.26 -21.09 7.44
C VAL A 42 11.37 -22.02 6.94
N ARG A 43 11.11 -22.81 5.89
CA ARG A 43 12.09 -23.71 5.27
C ARG A 43 12.66 -23.08 4.00
N PRO A 44 13.94 -22.66 3.98
CA PRO A 44 14.58 -22.17 2.76
C PRO A 44 14.67 -23.30 1.71
N PRO A 45 14.49 -23.02 0.41
CA PRO A 45 14.26 -21.71 -0.21
C PRO A 45 12.78 -21.28 -0.20
N MET A 46 12.53 -19.98 0.05
CA MET A 46 11.17 -19.42 -0.04
C MET A 46 10.65 -19.53 -1.48
N PRO A 47 9.44 -20.08 -1.70
CA PRO A 47 8.84 -20.16 -3.02
C PRO A 47 8.64 -18.76 -3.62
N LEU A 48 8.93 -18.63 -4.92
CA LEU A 48 8.72 -17.38 -5.69
C LEU A 48 7.38 -17.37 -6.43
N LEU A 49 6.68 -18.51 -6.44
CA LEU A 49 5.39 -18.70 -7.09
C LEU A 49 4.30 -18.88 -6.03
N PRO A 50 3.07 -18.40 -6.29
CA PRO A 50 1.95 -18.59 -5.38
C PRO A 50 1.65 -20.07 -5.14
N GLY A 51 1.30 -20.42 -3.91
CA GLY A 51 0.87 -21.76 -3.52
C GLY A 51 -0.65 -21.97 -3.55
N ASP A 52 -1.08 -23.15 -3.12
CA ASP A 52 -2.48 -23.59 -3.20
C ASP A 52 -3.36 -23.12 -2.02
N GLN A 53 -2.76 -22.47 -1.01
CA GLN A 53 -3.43 -22.12 0.25
C GLN A 53 -4.07 -20.73 0.26
N PHE A 54 -4.16 -20.06 -0.90
CA PHE A 54 -4.69 -18.70 -1.02
C PHE A 54 -6.04 -18.50 -0.30
N PHE A 55 -7.08 -19.23 -0.68
CA PHE A 55 -8.43 -19.03 -0.12
C PHE A 55 -8.50 -19.38 1.38
N SER A 56 -7.83 -20.45 1.79
CA SER A 56 -7.78 -20.91 3.18
C SER A 56 -7.11 -19.87 4.08
N ASN A 57 -5.95 -19.35 3.67
CA ASN A 57 -5.19 -18.35 4.40
C ASN A 57 -5.97 -17.04 4.53
N TYR A 58 -6.59 -16.56 3.46
CA TYR A 58 -7.37 -15.32 3.49
C TYR A 58 -8.64 -15.45 4.34
N ALA A 59 -9.38 -16.56 4.22
CA ALA A 59 -10.57 -16.79 5.04
C ALA A 59 -10.21 -16.87 6.54
N ARG A 60 -9.13 -17.58 6.88
CA ARG A 60 -8.64 -17.67 8.25
C ARG A 60 -8.14 -16.33 8.78
N ALA A 61 -7.39 -15.58 7.98
CA ALA A 61 -6.92 -14.24 8.35
C ALA A 61 -8.08 -13.29 8.65
N LEU A 62 -9.13 -13.30 7.83
CA LEU A 62 -10.28 -12.39 7.96
C LEU A 62 -11.20 -12.75 9.13
N THR A 63 -11.37 -14.04 9.43
CA THR A 63 -12.35 -14.52 10.43
C THR A 63 -11.75 -14.74 11.81
N SER A 64 -10.55 -15.28 11.89
CA SER A 64 -9.92 -15.71 13.15
C SER A 64 -8.66 -14.92 13.44
N GLY A 65 -7.82 -14.68 12.43
CA GLY A 65 -6.52 -14.01 12.61
C GLY A 65 -5.60 -14.75 13.61
N VAL A 66 -4.49 -14.13 13.99
CA VAL A 66 -3.56 -14.70 15.00
C VAL A 66 -3.97 -14.31 16.43
N ASN A 67 -4.47 -13.09 16.63
CA ASN A 67 -4.91 -12.57 17.93
C ASN A 67 -6.31 -11.93 17.88
N ALA A 68 -6.66 -11.34 16.74
CA ALA A 68 -7.96 -10.78 16.45
C ALA A 68 -8.26 -10.94 14.95
N PRO A 69 -9.54 -10.99 14.54
CA PRO A 69 -9.91 -11.03 13.14
C PRO A 69 -9.34 -9.82 12.39
N VAL A 70 -8.62 -10.04 11.28
CA VAL A 70 -8.04 -8.92 10.51
C VAL A 70 -9.13 -7.99 9.98
N SER A 71 -10.34 -8.51 9.74
CA SER A 71 -11.51 -7.73 9.35
C SER A 71 -11.85 -6.61 10.34
N THR A 72 -11.79 -6.87 11.64
CA THR A 72 -12.08 -5.85 12.67
C THR A 72 -10.94 -4.85 12.78
N MET A 73 -9.69 -5.29 12.63
CA MET A 73 -8.53 -4.42 12.59
C MET A 73 -8.58 -3.45 11.39
N LEU A 74 -8.98 -3.95 10.22
CA LEU A 74 -9.18 -3.14 9.02
C LEU A 74 -10.31 -2.14 9.20
N LEU A 75 -11.44 -2.54 9.79
CA LEU A 75 -12.56 -1.64 10.07
C LEU A 75 -12.15 -0.51 11.04
N ASN A 76 -11.49 -0.85 12.14
CA ASN A 76 -10.99 0.15 13.09
C ASN A 76 -10.03 1.14 12.42
N SER A 77 -9.10 0.62 11.60
CA SER A 77 -8.15 1.45 10.86
C SER A 77 -8.84 2.34 9.83
N ALA A 78 -9.87 1.83 9.14
CA ALA A 78 -10.66 2.60 8.19
C ALA A 78 -11.42 3.74 8.87
N ILE A 79 -12.07 3.47 10.01
CA ILE A 79 -12.77 4.49 10.80
C ILE A 79 -11.78 5.58 11.25
N MET A 80 -10.62 5.19 11.79
CA MET A 80 -9.59 6.15 12.20
C MET A 80 -9.05 6.96 11.01
N ALA A 81 -8.70 6.31 9.91
CA ALA A 81 -8.14 6.97 8.73
C ALA A 81 -9.13 7.98 8.13
N ILE A 82 -10.40 7.61 7.99
CA ILE A 82 -11.45 8.49 7.49
C ILE A 82 -11.70 9.64 8.47
N GLY A 83 -11.84 9.34 9.77
CA GLY A 83 -12.07 10.35 10.80
C GLY A 83 -10.95 11.39 10.86
N ILE A 84 -9.69 10.94 10.87
CA ILE A 84 -8.52 11.82 10.89
C ILE A 84 -8.41 12.60 9.58
N SER A 85 -8.61 11.97 8.43
CA SER A 85 -8.54 12.63 7.12
C SER A 85 -9.56 13.76 7.01
N LEU A 86 -10.83 13.47 7.30
CA LEU A 86 -11.91 14.46 7.27
C LEU A 86 -11.69 15.58 8.30
N GLY A 87 -11.31 15.23 9.53
CA GLY A 87 -11.00 16.21 10.56
C GLY A 87 -9.85 17.14 10.15
N LYS A 88 -8.76 16.58 9.62
CA LYS A 88 -7.63 17.37 9.11
C LYS A 88 -8.03 18.27 7.95
N ILE A 89 -8.83 17.78 7.00
CA ILE A 89 -9.31 18.59 5.87
C ILE A 89 -10.18 19.74 6.38
N ALA A 90 -11.13 19.48 7.27
CA ALA A 90 -12.00 20.52 7.81
C ALA A 90 -11.21 21.62 8.54
N ILE A 91 -10.30 21.23 9.45
CA ILE A 91 -9.45 22.18 10.16
C ILE A 91 -8.55 22.94 9.18
N SER A 92 -7.91 22.24 8.24
CA SER A 92 -7.02 22.85 7.24
C SER A 92 -7.75 23.88 6.38
N LEU A 93 -8.97 23.57 5.93
CA LEU A 93 -9.79 24.49 5.13
C LEU A 93 -10.19 25.73 5.93
N LEU A 94 -10.65 25.56 7.17
CA LEU A 94 -11.01 26.68 8.05
C LEU A 94 -9.79 27.56 8.36
N SER A 95 -8.65 26.95 8.68
CA SER A 95 -7.40 27.67 8.92
C SER A 95 -6.92 28.41 7.68
N ALA A 96 -6.93 27.77 6.51
CA ALA A 96 -6.53 28.40 5.24
C ALA A 96 -7.45 29.59 4.89
N PHE A 97 -8.77 29.43 5.04
CA PHE A 97 -9.72 30.52 4.88
C PHE A 97 -9.42 31.66 5.85
N ALA A 98 -9.15 31.35 7.11
CA ALA A 98 -8.91 32.36 8.12
C ALA A 98 -7.67 33.22 7.79
N ILE A 99 -6.57 32.56 7.41
CA ILE A 99 -5.29 33.21 7.04
C ILE A 99 -5.43 34.07 5.78
N VAL A 100 -6.19 33.61 4.78
CA VAL A 100 -6.34 34.34 3.51
C VAL A 100 -7.24 35.55 3.64
N TYR A 101 -8.35 35.44 4.39
CA TYR A 101 -9.39 36.48 4.41
C TYR A 101 -9.35 37.39 5.64
N PHE A 102 -8.83 36.94 6.78
CA PHE A 102 -8.72 37.79 7.97
C PHE A 102 -7.30 38.28 8.19
N ARG A 103 -7.18 39.57 8.50
CA ARG A 103 -5.92 40.15 8.99
C ARG A 103 -5.81 39.84 10.47
N PHE A 104 -4.92 38.91 10.82
CA PHE A 104 -4.55 38.68 12.20
C PHE A 104 -3.68 39.85 12.68
N PRO A 105 -4.02 40.51 13.81
CA PRO A 105 -3.09 41.41 14.45
C PRO A 105 -1.91 40.58 14.97
N GLY A 106 -0.71 40.92 14.51
CA GLY A 106 0.54 40.57 15.18
C GLY A 106 0.80 41.54 16.30
#